data_AF-W8YV95-F1
#
_entry.id   AF-W8YV95-F1
#
_cell.length_a   1.000
_cell.length_b   1.000
_cell.length_c   1.000
_cell.angle_alpha   90.00
_cell.angle_beta   90.00
_cell.angle_gamma   90.00
#
_symmetry.space_group_name_H-M   'P 1'
#
loop_
_entity.id
_entity.type
_entity.pdbx_description
1 polymer ?
#
loop_
_entity_poly.entity_id
_entity_poly.type
_entity_poly.pdbx_seq_one_letter_code
_entity_poly.pdbx_strand_id
1 'polypeptide(L)' 'MNANLPIPYKKPLGATGRSLPYATLASAGGSPRLVPDSDADSGFFRALESRGLSLNGPQIEAVDGAR' A
#
# COMPACT_ATOMS: atom_id res chain seq x y z
N MET A 1 6.87 -12.45 -47.32
CA MET A 1 5.96 -13.23 -46.44
C MET A 1 5.56 -12.31 -45.33
N ASN A 2 4.31 -11.85 -45.33
CA ASN A 2 3.86 -10.76 -44.47
C ASN A 2 3.15 -11.42 -43.29
N ALA A 3 3.83 -11.52 -42.15
CA ALA A 3 3.24 -12.13 -40.95
C ALA A 3 2.18 -11.16 -40.38
N ASN A 4 0.92 -11.43 -40.69
CA ASN A 4 -0.23 -10.73 -40.15
C ASN A 4 -0.45 -11.23 -38.70
N LEU A 5 0.31 -10.69 -37.76
CA LEU A 5 0.21 -11.06 -36.34
C LEU A 5 -1.07 -10.47 -35.74
N PRO A 6 -1.85 -11.25 -34.97
CA PRO A 6 -3.08 -10.76 -34.38
C PRO A 6 -2.79 -9.65 -33.37
N ILE A 7 -3.60 -8.59 -33.43
CA ILE A 7 -3.54 -7.51 -32.45
C ILE A 7 -3.92 -8.09 -31.08
N PRO A 8 -3.08 -7.94 -30.04
CA PRO A 8 -3.37 -8.47 -28.73
C PRO A 8 -4.64 -7.82 -28.15
N TYR A 9 -5.48 -8.64 -27.52
CA TYR A 9 -6.67 -8.16 -26.84
C TYR A 9 -6.26 -7.22 -25.69
N LYS A 10 -6.91 -6.05 -25.60
CA LYS A 10 -6.68 -5.09 -24.50
C LYS A 10 -7.05 -5.64 -23.12
N LYS A 11 -7.86 -6.70 -23.07
CA LYS A 11 -8.34 -7.33 -21.84
C LYS A 11 -8.46 -8.85 -22.05
N PRO A 12 -8.12 -9.68 -21.05
CA PRO A 12 -8.29 -11.14 -21.15
C PRO A 12 -9.75 -11.53 -21.41
N LEU A 13 -9.95 -12.61 -22.16
CA LEU A 13 -11.28 -13.21 -22.34
C LEU A 13 -11.84 -13.64 -20.98
N GLY A 14 -13.13 -13.32 -20.73
CA GLY A 14 -13.80 -13.61 -19.46
C GLY A 14 -13.56 -12.59 -18.35
N ALA A 15 -12.71 -11.58 -18.55
CA ALA A 15 -12.49 -10.57 -17.54
C ALA A 15 -13.66 -9.58 -17.49
N THR A 16 -14.52 -9.69 -16.48
CA THR A 16 -15.52 -8.68 -16.14
C THR A 16 -14.84 -7.50 -15.45
N GLY A 17 -15.28 -6.27 -15.72
CA GLY A 17 -14.73 -5.09 -15.04
C GLY A 17 -15.47 -4.93 -13.72
N ARG A 18 -14.78 -5.05 -12.58
CA ARG A 18 -15.34 -4.62 -11.30
C ARG A 18 -14.88 -3.18 -11.05
N SER A 19 -15.82 -2.27 -10.86
CA SER A 19 -15.49 -0.95 -10.31
C SER A 19 -15.02 -1.17 -8.87
N LEU A 20 -13.74 -0.88 -8.62
CA LEU A 20 -13.21 -0.86 -7.28
C LEU A 20 -13.43 0.55 -6.72
N PRO A 21 -13.97 0.69 -5.49
CA PRO A 21 -14.08 1.99 -4.87
C PRO A 21 -12.67 2.59 -4.72
N TYR A 22 -12.55 3.91 -4.92
CA TYR A 22 -11.33 4.61 -4.59
C TYR A 22 -11.01 4.41 -3.12
N ALA A 23 -9.74 4.11 -2.81
CA ALA A 23 -9.30 4.04 -1.42
C ALA A 23 -9.48 5.41 -0.76
N THR A 24 -9.99 5.41 0.47
CA THR A 24 -10.06 6.62 1.29
C THR A 24 -8.64 7.18 1.43
N LEU A 25 -8.47 8.48 1.21
CA LEU A 25 -7.18 9.13 1.46
C LEU A 25 -6.83 8.95 2.93
N ALA A 26 -5.65 8.41 3.20
CA ALA A 26 -5.16 8.29 4.56
C ALA A 26 -4.96 9.69 5.16
N SER A 27 -5.18 9.80 6.47
CA SER A 27 -4.87 11.02 7.22
C SER A 27 -3.42 11.45 6.96
N ALA A 28 -3.17 12.76 6.91
CA ALA A 28 -1.83 13.32 6.65
C ALA A 28 -0.80 13.04 7.77
N GLY A 29 -1.18 12.30 8.81
CA GLY A 29 -0.29 11.86 9.88
C GLY A 29 0.50 10.60 9.50
N GLY A 30 1.81 10.65 9.69
CA GLY A 30 2.70 9.49 9.58
C GLY A 30 3.14 8.96 10.94
N SER A 31 3.85 7.83 10.93
CA SER A 31 4.34 7.13 12.11
C SER A 31 5.09 8.00 13.14
N PRO A 32 5.85 9.05 12.76
CA PRO A 32 6.49 9.89 13.78
C PRO A 32 5.51 10.59 14.71
N ARG A 33 4.28 10.84 14.23
CA ARG A 33 3.23 11.54 14.94
C ARG A 33 2.18 10.61 15.52
N LEU A 34 2.00 9.44 14.91
CA LEU A 34 0.95 8.48 15.24
C LEU A 34 1.40 7.41 16.24
N VAL A 35 2.69 7.10 16.32
CA VAL A 35 3.23 6.06 17.22
C VAL A 35 4.00 6.72 18.39
N PRO A 36 3.48 6.66 19.63
CA PRO A 36 4.20 7.14 20.80
C PRO A 36 5.48 6.35 21.06
N ASP A 37 6.49 6.99 21.66
CA ASP A 37 7.72 6.27 22.05
C ASP A 37 7.52 5.25 23.19
N SER A 38 6.39 5.34 23.89
CA SER A 38 5.97 4.34 24.89
C SER A 38 5.35 3.08 24.28
N ASP A 39 5.09 3.08 22.98
CA ASP A 39 4.48 1.93 22.30
C ASP A 39 5.48 0.77 22.22
N ALA A 40 4.98 -0.46 22.31
CA ALA A 40 5.81 -1.67 22.35
C ALA A 40 6.65 -1.81 21.07
N ASP A 41 6.06 -1.43 19.93
CA ASP A 41 6.70 -1.51 18.62
C ASP A 41 7.32 -0.19 18.16
N SER A 42 7.38 0.82 19.03
CA SER A 42 7.95 2.14 18.71
C SER A 42 9.35 2.03 18.09
N GLY A 43 10.23 1.19 18.64
CA GLY A 43 11.58 0.97 18.13
C GLY A 43 11.63 0.51 16.67
N PHE A 44 10.66 -0.31 16.24
CA PHE A 44 10.55 -0.76 14.84
C PHE A 44 10.20 0.42 13.92
N PHE A 45 9.23 1.24 14.30
CA PHE A 45 8.83 2.42 13.51
C PHE A 45 9.95 3.46 13.46
N ARG A 46 10.67 3.69 14.57
CA ARG A 46 11.84 4.59 14.61
C ARG A 46 12.96 4.12 13.66
N ALA A 47 13.17 2.82 13.54
CA ALA A 47 14.13 2.26 12.58
C ALA A 47 13.72 2.54 11.12
N LEU A 48 12.44 2.41 10.77
CA LEU A 48 11.94 2.76 9.43
C LEU A 48 12.10 4.26 9.14
N GLU A 49 11.77 5.10 10.10
CA GLU A 49 11.87 6.56 9.98
C GLU A 49 13.31 7.02 9.80
N SER A 50 14.28 6.38 10.48
CA SER A 50 15.71 6.65 10.28
C SER A 50 16.18 6.40 8.84
N ARG A 51 15.40 5.61 8.07
CA ARG A 51 15.64 5.29 6.66
C ARG A 51 14.76 6.11 5.71
N GLY A 52 14.05 7.12 6.23
CA GLY A 52 13.15 7.98 5.47
C GLY A 52 11.79 7.35 5.15
N LEU A 53 11.41 6.27 5.84
CA LEU A 53 10.11 5.63 5.68
C LEU A 53 9.17 6.06 6.81
N SER A 54 8.10 6.78 6.47
CA SER A 54 7.03 7.13 7.40
C SER A 54 5.74 6.46 6.95
N LEU A 55 5.13 5.69 7.85
CA LEU A 55 3.91 4.92 7.57
C LEU A 55 2.67 5.70 7.98
N ASN A 56 1.59 5.64 7.21
CA ASN A 56 0.30 6.19 7.61
C ASN A 56 -0.48 5.24 8.53
N GLY A 57 -1.59 5.69 9.09
CA GLY A 57 -2.42 4.90 10.03
C GLY A 57 -2.75 3.48 9.55
N PRO A 58 -3.37 3.31 8.36
CA PRO A 58 -3.65 1.96 7.83
C PRO A 58 -2.43 1.05 7.68
N GLN A 59 -1.26 1.61 7.36
CA GLN A 59 -0.02 0.84 7.25
C GLN A 59 0.52 0.42 8.63
N ILE A 60 0.37 1.27 9.64
CA ILE A 60 0.72 0.95 11.03
C ILE A 60 -0.17 -0.19 11.54
N GLU A 61 -1.49 -0.07 11.37
CA GLU A 61 -2.46 -1.11 11.74
C GLU A 61 -2.17 -2.45 11.06
N ALA A 62 -1.77 -2.43 9.79
CA ALA A 62 -1.44 -3.64 9.05
C ALA A 62 -0.17 -4.34 9.57
N VAL A 63 0.79 -3.60 10.13
CA VAL A 63 2.01 -4.17 10.70
C VAL A 63 1.74 -4.69 12.11
N ASP A 64 0.98 -3.94 12.91
CA ASP A 64 0.64 -4.29 14.29
C ASP A 64 -0.32 -5.50 14.36
N GLY A 65 -1.34 -5.54 13.48
CA GLY A 65 -2.30 -6.64 13.41
C GLY A 65 -1.83 -7.89 12.66
N ALA A 66 -0.64 -7.89 12.05
CA ALA A 66 -0.09 -9.05 11.32
C ALA A 66 0.75 -10.00 12.19
N ARG A 67 0.76 -9.81 13.51
CA ARG A 67 1.54 -10.58 14.48
C ARG A 67 0.65 -11.47 15.36
#